data_AF-A0A948D4V4-F1
#
_entry.id   AF-A0A948D4V4-F1
#
_cell.length_a   1.000
_cell.length_b   1.000
_cell.length_c   1.000
_cell.angle_alpha   90.00
_cell.angle_beta   90.00
_cell.angle_gamma   90.00
#
_symmetry.space_group_name_H-M   'P 1'
#
loop_
_entity.id
_entity.type
_entity.pdbx_description
1 polymer ?
#
loop_
_entity_poly.entity_id
_entity_poly.type
_entity_poly.pdbx_seq_one_letter_code
_entity_poly.pdbx_strand_id
1 'polypeptide(L)'
;MIDQEIKKIANDRIRIEIGEQNTRLSSEIERIKAEMNDRGVLRSGMTISRIVGLCIDTIKMRGQLVWQTLFRFITTAGISYSSELADELKDLVAQHLPEGLADLRGYVEQTAKLAGSQTPPEEFVQRLGMGRSQAIKKVGTEIDLFVHSLKRKAEAEKDGSASTVFNIYSPVGSIQTGDNSIANVSMNIDTEIKEQIRKTLEEINSTLMQPEIETPTPKNELIEVVQESQEELQRVKPNVTRLKSLLTTVGTSSSLKPQTRLRDPKTSTNVYRHLITMTYIQKSLWELWNWGQTKRVEFELGPSQVVDDTDITCIIREYFDH
;
A
#
# COMPACT_ATOMS: atom_id res chain seq x y z
N MET A 1 29.54 -8.63 4.01
CA MET A 1 29.60 -7.59 5.05
C MET A 1 28.94 -6.33 4.52
N ILE A 2 27.86 -5.87 5.16
CA ILE A 2 27.19 -4.63 4.76
C ILE A 2 28.07 -3.45 5.19
N ASP A 3 28.29 -2.51 4.29
CA ASP A 3 29.06 -1.29 4.55
C ASP A 3 28.50 -0.52 5.77
N GLN A 4 29.38 -0.03 6.64
CA GLN A 4 29.00 0.63 7.89
C GLN A 4 28.26 1.96 7.67
N GLU A 5 28.59 2.69 6.61
CA GLU A 5 27.89 3.91 6.24
C GLU A 5 26.45 3.60 5.80
N ILE A 6 26.27 2.54 5.02
CA ILE A 6 24.93 2.06 4.62
C ILE A 6 24.12 1.62 5.85
N LYS A 7 24.73 0.87 6.77
CA LYS A 7 24.09 0.49 8.05
C LYS A 7 23.64 1.72 8.82
N LYS A 8 24.50 2.74 8.92
CA LYS A 8 24.18 4.00 9.62
C LYS A 8 22.99 4.72 8.99
N ILE A 9 23.01 4.93 7.67
CA ILE A 9 21.92 5.62 6.96
C ILE A 9 20.61 4.85 7.09
N ALA A 10 20.65 3.52 6.95
CA ALA A 10 19.47 2.68 7.13
C ALA A 10 18.90 2.78 8.55
N ASN A 11 19.77 2.73 9.56
CA ASN A 11 19.37 2.87 10.97
C ASN A 11 18.74 4.23 11.28
N ASP A 12 19.32 5.31 10.76
CA ASP A 12 18.77 6.66 10.95
C ASP A 12 17.38 6.77 10.30
N ARG A 13 17.21 6.21 9.10
CA ARG A 13 15.91 6.17 8.42
C ARG A 13 14.87 5.35 9.21
N ILE A 14 15.25 4.17 9.69
CA ILE A 14 14.38 3.30 10.50
C ILE A 14 13.93 4.02 11.77
N ARG A 15 14.84 4.72 12.45
CA ARG A 15 14.53 5.48 13.68
C ARG A 15 13.49 6.57 13.43
N ILE A 16 13.63 7.32 12.33
CA ILE A 16 12.66 8.36 11.94
C ILE A 16 11.27 7.73 11.72
N GLU A 17 11.20 6.66 10.93
CA GLU A 17 9.93 6.01 10.61
C GLU A 17 9.26 5.36 11.84
N ILE A 18 10.04 4.78 12.76
CA ILE A 18 9.53 4.29 14.05
C ILE A 18 9.01 5.46 14.90
N GLY A 19 9.70 6.61 14.90
CA GLY A 19 9.23 7.83 15.58
C GLY A 19 7.88 8.32 15.07
N GLU A 20 7.66 8.31 13.77
CA GLU A 20 6.36 8.62 13.16
C GLU A 20 5.28 7.60 13.56
N GLN A 21 5.60 6.30 13.52
CA GLN A 21 4.69 5.26 13.98
C GLN A 21 4.31 5.42 15.46
N ASN A 22 5.25 5.85 16.32
CA ASN A 22 4.98 6.10 17.74
C ASN A 22 3.95 7.22 17.95
N THR A 23 4.06 8.27 17.15
CA THR A 23 3.12 9.40 17.19
C THR A 23 1.71 8.96 16.78
N ARG A 24 1.61 8.15 15.71
CA ARG A 24 0.34 7.57 15.26
C ARG A 24 -0.25 6.61 16.30
N LEU A 25 0.58 5.73 16.86
CA LEU A 25 0.19 4.79 17.90
C LEU A 25 -0.38 5.51 19.13
N SER A 26 0.30 6.55 19.61
CA SER A 26 -0.18 7.34 20.76
C SER A 26 -1.56 7.94 20.48
N SER A 27 -1.76 8.49 19.28
CA SER A 27 -3.05 9.08 18.89
C SER A 27 -4.17 8.03 18.84
N GLU A 28 -3.85 6.83 18.33
CA GLU A 28 -4.79 5.72 18.24
C GLU A 28 -5.14 5.14 19.62
N ILE A 29 -4.17 5.11 20.54
CA ILE A 29 -4.41 4.73 21.94
C ILE A 29 -5.36 5.72 22.61
N GLU A 30 -5.14 7.02 22.45
CA GLU A 30 -6.04 8.05 23.00
C GLU A 30 -7.44 7.95 22.40
N ARG A 31 -7.55 7.66 21.09
CA ARG A 31 -8.83 7.39 20.42
C ARG A 31 -9.56 6.20 21.04
N ILE A 32 -8.85 5.09 21.29
CA ILE A 32 -9.42 3.90 21.95
C ILE A 32 -9.87 4.23 23.37
N LYS A 33 -9.07 5.00 24.13
CA LYS A 33 -9.44 5.41 25.49
C LYS A 33 -10.71 6.26 25.49
N ALA A 34 -10.82 7.24 24.59
CA ALA A 34 -12.05 8.04 24.44
C ALA A 34 -13.26 7.15 24.13
N GLU A 35 -13.15 6.26 23.13
CA GLU A 35 -14.23 5.33 22.76
C GLU A 35 -14.66 4.43 23.94
N MET A 36 -13.71 3.93 24.73
CA MET A 36 -14.02 3.08 25.89
C MET A 36 -14.59 3.88 27.06
N ASN A 37 -14.19 5.15 27.20
CA ASN A 37 -14.73 6.07 28.21
C ASN A 37 -16.19 6.40 27.93
N ASP A 38 -16.54 6.71 26.69
CA ASP A 38 -17.92 7.00 26.27
C ASP A 38 -18.85 5.82 26.51
N ARG A 39 -18.31 4.60 26.47
CA ARG A 39 -19.02 3.35 26.78
C ARG A 39 -19.04 2.98 28.27
N GLY A 40 -18.40 3.77 29.13
CA GLY A 40 -18.29 3.48 30.58
C GLY A 40 -17.41 2.29 30.93
N VAL A 41 -16.60 1.78 29.99
CA VAL A 41 -15.76 0.59 30.17
C VAL A 41 -14.26 0.88 30.12
N LEU A 42 -13.85 2.15 30.23
CA LEU A 42 -12.44 2.57 30.21
C LEU A 42 -11.56 1.76 31.18
N ARG A 43 -12.06 1.52 32.40
CA ARG A 43 -11.33 0.80 33.46
C ARG A 43 -11.44 -0.73 33.39
N SER A 44 -12.02 -1.27 32.33
CA SER A 44 -12.17 -2.71 32.17
C SER A 44 -10.92 -3.35 31.58
N GLY A 45 -10.76 -4.67 31.79
CA GLY A 45 -9.74 -5.46 31.10
C GLY A 45 -9.89 -5.47 29.57
N MET A 46 -11.07 -5.14 29.05
CA MET A 46 -11.32 -5.03 27.61
C MET A 46 -10.50 -3.91 26.97
N THR A 47 -10.41 -2.75 27.63
CA THR A 47 -9.57 -1.63 27.18
C THR A 47 -8.10 -2.03 27.09
N ILE A 48 -7.59 -2.70 28.14
CA ILE A 48 -6.21 -3.17 28.18
C ILE A 48 -5.97 -4.17 27.04
N SER A 49 -6.85 -5.16 26.87
CA SER A 49 -6.73 -6.16 25.81
C SER A 49 -6.74 -5.54 24.40
N ARG A 50 -7.56 -4.50 24.18
CA ARG A 50 -7.60 -3.78 22.89
C ARG A 50 -6.31 -3.01 22.61
N ILE A 51 -5.76 -2.32 23.63
CA ILE A 51 -4.47 -1.62 23.52
C ILE A 51 -3.33 -2.62 23.31
N VAL A 52 -3.34 -3.77 24.00
CA VAL A 52 -2.37 -4.85 23.77
C VAL A 52 -2.44 -5.37 22.33
N GLY A 53 -3.65 -5.56 21.79
CA GLY A 53 -3.85 -5.93 20.39
C GLY A 53 -3.22 -4.92 19.43
N LEU A 54 -3.48 -3.64 19.63
CA LEU A 54 -2.88 -2.56 18.83
C LEU A 54 -1.35 -2.54 18.94
N CYS A 55 -0.78 -2.75 20.13
CA CYS A 55 0.66 -2.86 20.32
C CYS A 55 1.24 -4.06 19.55
N ILE A 56 0.57 -5.22 19.58
CA ILE A 56 1.00 -6.42 18.84
C ILE A 56 1.02 -6.15 17.33
N ASP A 57 -0.02 -5.51 16.80
CA ASP A 57 -0.06 -5.18 15.37
C ASP A 57 1.00 -4.14 15.01
N THR A 58 1.28 -3.20 15.91
CA THR A 58 2.39 -2.26 15.75
C THR A 58 3.75 -2.97 15.70
N ILE A 59 3.98 -3.98 16.54
CA ILE A 59 5.21 -4.79 16.51
C ILE A 59 5.38 -5.46 15.14
N LYS A 60 4.31 -6.05 14.59
CA LYS A 60 4.33 -6.69 13.27
C LYS A 60 4.63 -5.67 12.17
N MET A 61 3.97 -4.51 12.21
CA MET A 61 4.20 -3.42 11.25
C MET A 61 5.63 -2.88 11.32
N ARG A 62 6.20 -2.71 12.52
CA ARG A 62 7.61 -2.32 12.70
C ARG A 62 8.57 -3.34 12.10
N GLY A 63 8.36 -4.63 12.37
CA GLY A 63 9.17 -5.69 11.78
C GLY A 63 9.21 -5.59 10.25
N GLN A 64 8.03 -5.45 9.63
CA GLN A 64 7.93 -5.31 8.17
C GLN A 64 8.59 -4.03 7.66
N LEU A 65 8.37 -2.90 8.33
CA LEU A 65 8.94 -1.61 7.96
C LEU A 65 10.47 -1.64 8.00
N VAL A 66 11.04 -2.16 9.10
CA VAL A 66 12.49 -2.30 9.26
C VAL A 66 13.07 -3.12 8.11
N TRP A 67 12.43 -4.25 7.78
CA TRP A 67 12.85 -5.10 6.68
C TRP A 67 12.74 -4.41 5.31
N GLN A 68 11.61 -3.78 5.00
CA GLN A 68 11.41 -3.07 3.73
C GLN A 68 12.46 -1.96 3.54
N THR A 69 12.76 -1.23 4.61
CA THR A 69 13.79 -0.20 4.58
C THR A 69 15.17 -0.81 4.34
N LEU A 70 15.56 -1.86 5.08
CA LEU A 70 16.84 -2.57 4.85
C LEU A 70 16.93 -3.13 3.43
N PHE A 71 15.89 -3.82 2.96
CA PHE A 71 15.80 -4.40 1.62
C PHE A 71 16.05 -3.34 0.54
N ARG A 72 15.43 -2.16 0.65
CA ARG A 72 15.66 -1.05 -0.28
C ARG A 72 17.12 -0.59 -0.29
N PHE A 73 17.76 -0.47 0.88
CA PHE A 73 19.17 -0.06 0.95
C PHE A 73 20.10 -1.12 0.35
N ILE A 74 19.88 -2.40 0.65
CA ILE A 74 20.70 -3.52 0.15
C ILE A 74 20.61 -3.64 -1.37
N THR A 75 19.39 -3.54 -1.91
CA THR A 75 19.14 -3.61 -3.36
C THR A 75 19.71 -2.40 -4.09
N THR A 76 19.57 -1.20 -3.52
CA THR A 76 20.12 0.04 -4.10
C THR A 76 21.65 0.04 -4.07
N ALA A 77 22.25 -0.49 -3.01
CA ALA A 77 23.71 -0.56 -2.86
C ALA A 77 24.37 -1.70 -3.66
N GLY A 78 23.59 -2.58 -4.29
CA GLY A 78 24.13 -3.69 -5.07
C GLY A 78 24.91 -4.70 -4.24
N ILE A 79 24.49 -4.97 -2.99
CA ILE A 79 25.21 -5.87 -2.09
C ILE A 79 25.19 -7.32 -2.64
N SER A 80 26.38 -7.88 -2.81
CA SER A 80 26.57 -9.28 -3.23
C SER A 80 26.31 -10.27 -2.08
N TYR A 81 25.98 -11.51 -2.45
CA TYR A 81 25.79 -12.61 -1.51
C TYR A 81 27.03 -12.83 -0.60
N SER A 82 26.76 -13.10 0.67
CA SER A 82 27.72 -13.59 1.68
C SER A 82 27.02 -14.65 2.54
N SER A 83 27.76 -15.63 3.05
CA SER A 83 27.23 -16.64 3.98
C SER A 83 26.71 -16.06 5.30
N GLU A 84 27.24 -14.92 5.73
CA GLU A 84 26.89 -14.25 6.99
C GLU A 84 25.77 -13.21 6.82
N LEU A 85 25.37 -12.91 5.59
CA LEU A 85 24.45 -11.81 5.29
C LEU A 85 23.07 -12.02 5.93
N ALA A 86 22.56 -13.26 5.97
CA ALA A 86 21.27 -13.54 6.56
C ALA A 86 21.25 -13.22 8.06
N ASP A 87 22.29 -13.64 8.78
CA ASP A 87 22.40 -13.43 10.22
C ASP A 87 22.63 -11.95 10.54
N GLU A 88 23.51 -11.26 9.79
CA GLU A 88 23.71 -9.80 9.93
C GLU A 88 22.38 -9.03 9.78
N LEU A 89 21.53 -9.40 8.82
CA LEU A 89 20.25 -8.74 8.57
C LEU A 89 19.21 -9.05 9.66
N LYS A 90 19.15 -10.30 10.13
CA LYS A 90 18.27 -10.70 11.23
C LYS A 90 18.62 -9.97 12.52
N ASP A 91 19.91 -9.83 12.80
CA ASP A 91 20.40 -9.08 13.96
C ASP A 91 20.03 -7.59 13.86
N LEU A 92 20.16 -6.98 12.68
CA LEU A 92 19.72 -5.60 12.46
C LEU A 92 18.22 -5.43 12.69
N VAL A 93 17.38 -6.37 12.24
CA VAL A 93 15.94 -6.34 12.53
C VAL A 93 15.68 -6.47 14.03
N ALA A 94 16.36 -7.40 14.70
CA ALA A 94 16.20 -7.65 16.13
C ALA A 94 16.59 -6.44 17.00
N GLN A 95 17.58 -5.64 16.57
CA GLN A 95 17.98 -4.41 17.26
C GLN A 95 16.85 -3.37 17.33
N HIS A 96 15.99 -3.29 16.30
CA HIS A 96 14.86 -2.36 16.26
C HIS A 96 13.58 -2.93 16.87
N LEU A 97 13.58 -4.21 17.22
CA LEU A 97 12.53 -4.88 18.00
C LEU A 97 13.16 -5.46 19.29
N PRO A 98 13.57 -4.61 20.26
CA PRO A 98 14.22 -5.09 21.49
C PRO A 98 13.27 -5.96 22.32
N GLU A 99 13.81 -6.90 23.10
CA GLU A 99 13.01 -7.82 23.92
C GLU A 99 12.08 -7.11 24.91
N GLY A 100 12.57 -6.01 25.51
CA GLY A 100 11.82 -5.27 26.51
C GLY A 100 10.64 -4.46 25.96
N LEU A 101 10.65 -4.11 24.67
CA LEU A 101 9.64 -3.26 24.01
C LEU A 101 9.16 -2.11 24.91
N ALA A 102 10.10 -1.38 25.53
CA ALA A 102 9.83 -0.51 26.68
C ALA A 102 8.76 0.56 26.38
N ASP A 103 8.72 1.06 25.15
CA ASP A 103 7.73 2.00 24.66
C ASP A 103 6.31 1.39 24.63
N LEU A 104 6.16 0.22 24.00
CA LEU A 104 4.88 -0.47 23.88
C LEU A 104 4.37 -1.01 25.21
N ARG A 105 5.29 -1.53 26.03
CA ARG A 105 5.00 -1.97 27.39
C ARG A 105 4.56 -0.79 28.26
N GLY A 106 5.18 0.37 28.11
CA GLY A 106 4.79 1.59 28.80
C GLY A 106 3.32 1.97 28.59
N TYR A 107 2.81 1.84 27.36
CA TYR A 107 1.38 2.09 27.08
C TYR A 107 0.44 1.10 27.79
N VAL A 108 0.81 -0.18 27.83
CA VAL A 108 0.02 -1.22 28.52
C VAL A 108 0.04 -0.99 30.03
N GLU A 109 1.20 -0.64 30.60
CA GLU A 109 1.36 -0.31 32.02
C GLU A 109 0.53 0.91 32.43
N GLN A 110 0.58 1.99 31.63
CA GLN A 110 -0.23 3.18 31.86
C GLN A 110 -1.73 2.87 31.82
N THR A 111 -2.16 2.04 30.88
CA THR A 111 -3.56 1.62 30.76
C THR A 111 -3.99 0.74 31.94
N ALA A 112 -3.14 -0.18 32.37
CA ALA A 112 -3.40 -1.02 33.55
C ALA A 112 -3.57 -0.17 34.82
N LYS A 113 -2.74 0.88 34.98
CA LYS A 113 -2.88 1.85 36.10
C LYS A 113 -4.20 2.60 36.06
N LEU A 114 -4.66 3.02 34.88
CA LEU A 114 -5.98 3.65 34.71
C LEU A 114 -7.14 2.69 35.08
N ALA A 115 -6.95 1.39 34.85
CA ALA A 115 -7.90 0.34 35.24
C ALA A 115 -7.80 -0.06 36.73
N GLY A 116 -6.91 0.56 37.52
CA GLY A 116 -6.73 0.28 38.94
C GLY A 116 -5.74 -0.83 39.26
N SER A 117 -5.02 -1.37 38.27
CA SER A 117 -3.94 -2.35 38.50
C SER A 117 -2.58 -1.67 38.55
N GLN A 118 -1.75 -1.98 39.55
CA GLN A 118 -0.40 -1.42 39.66
C GLN A 118 0.54 -1.94 38.56
N THR A 119 0.33 -3.19 38.14
CA THR A 119 1.10 -3.86 37.10
C THR A 119 0.16 -4.44 36.03
N PRO A 120 0.61 -4.52 34.77
CA PRO A 120 -0.15 -5.21 33.74
C PRO A 120 -0.19 -6.70 34.06
N PRO A 121 -1.33 -7.38 33.85
CA PRO A 121 -1.40 -8.84 33.90
C PRO A 121 -0.27 -9.48 33.09
N GLU A 122 0.36 -10.50 33.67
CA GLU A 122 1.48 -11.23 33.07
C GLU A 122 1.12 -11.79 31.68
N GLU A 123 -0.13 -12.21 31.49
CA GLU A 123 -0.64 -12.67 30.19
C GLU A 123 -0.48 -11.63 29.07
N PHE A 124 -0.60 -10.33 29.35
CA PHE A 124 -0.46 -9.29 28.35
C PHE A 124 1.00 -9.07 27.98
N VAL A 125 1.91 -9.16 28.95
CA VAL A 125 3.36 -9.08 28.71
C VAL A 125 3.81 -10.27 27.86
N GLN A 126 3.34 -11.48 28.18
CA GLN A 126 3.62 -12.68 27.38
C GLN A 126 3.07 -12.57 25.95
N ARG A 127 1.86 -12.02 25.77
CA ARG A 127 1.29 -11.79 24.44
C ARG A 127 2.11 -10.81 23.61
N LEU A 128 2.66 -9.75 24.19
CA LEU A 128 3.60 -8.86 23.50
C LEU A 128 4.88 -9.60 23.09
N GLY A 129 5.46 -10.39 24.00
CA GLY A 129 6.64 -11.21 23.72
C GLY A 129 6.40 -12.21 22.58
N MET A 130 5.25 -12.89 22.56
CA MET A 130 4.86 -13.77 21.46
C MET A 130 4.71 -13.00 20.15
N GLY A 131 4.05 -11.83 20.16
CA GLY A 131 3.89 -10.97 18.99
C GLY A 131 5.25 -10.56 18.39
N ARG A 132 6.22 -10.22 19.24
CA ARG A 132 7.60 -9.95 18.85
C ARG A 132 8.28 -11.15 18.19
N SER A 133 8.27 -12.30 18.86
CA SER A 133 8.90 -13.52 18.35
C SER A 133 8.31 -13.94 16.99
N GLN A 134 7.00 -13.79 16.82
CA GLN A 134 6.32 -14.05 15.54
C GLN A 134 6.74 -13.05 14.46
N ALA A 135 6.81 -11.75 14.77
CA ALA A 135 7.24 -10.72 13.82
C ALA A 135 8.69 -10.95 13.36
N ILE A 136 9.62 -11.21 14.30
CA ILE A 136 11.02 -11.53 13.99
C ILE A 136 11.12 -12.80 13.15
N LYS A 137 10.40 -13.87 13.52
CA LYS A 137 10.40 -15.12 12.75
C LYS A 137 9.89 -14.91 11.32
N LYS A 138 8.78 -14.18 11.14
CA LYS A 138 8.21 -13.89 9.83
C LYS A 138 9.22 -13.13 8.95
N VAL A 139 9.74 -12.01 9.46
CA VAL A 139 10.74 -11.21 8.73
C VAL A 139 12.02 -12.03 8.47
N GLY A 140 12.45 -12.84 9.42
CA GLY A 140 13.59 -13.74 9.28
C GLY A 140 13.44 -14.71 8.10
N THR A 141 12.24 -15.27 7.89
CA THR A 141 11.98 -16.11 6.71
C THR A 141 12.01 -15.35 5.39
N GLU A 142 11.58 -14.08 5.37
CA GLU A 142 11.69 -13.21 4.19
C GLU A 142 13.16 -12.89 3.87
N ILE A 143 13.98 -12.62 4.90
CA ILE A 143 15.43 -12.43 4.78
C ILE A 143 16.10 -13.68 4.20
N ASP A 144 15.78 -14.86 4.71
CA ASP A 144 16.36 -16.12 4.24
C ASP A 144 16.05 -16.37 2.76
N LEU A 145 14.81 -16.15 2.34
CA LEU A 145 14.39 -16.26 0.93
C LEU A 145 15.16 -15.27 0.05
N PHE A 146 15.32 -14.03 0.51
CA PHE A 146 16.07 -13.01 -0.21
C PHE A 146 17.55 -13.40 -0.34
N VAL A 147 18.22 -13.81 0.73
CA VAL A 147 19.64 -14.21 0.68
C VAL A 147 19.84 -15.45 -0.18
N HIS A 148 18.93 -16.42 -0.14
CA HIS A 148 18.94 -17.56 -1.07
C HIS A 148 18.82 -17.13 -2.53
N SER A 149 18.00 -16.11 -2.83
CA SER A 149 17.90 -15.55 -4.18
C SER A 149 19.20 -14.92 -4.65
N LEU A 150 19.90 -14.20 -3.77
CA LEU A 150 21.23 -13.63 -4.06
C LEU A 150 22.28 -14.73 -4.28
N LYS A 151 22.24 -15.81 -3.48
CA LYS A 151 23.12 -16.97 -3.65
C LYS A 151 22.98 -17.59 -5.02
N ARG A 152 21.74 -17.88 -5.45
CA ARG A 152 21.45 -18.44 -6.77
C ARG A 152 21.90 -17.51 -7.90
N LYS A 153 21.70 -16.20 -7.74
CA LYS A 153 22.19 -15.21 -8.70
C LYS A 153 23.72 -15.26 -8.83
N ALA A 154 24.44 -15.29 -7.71
CA ALA A 154 25.89 -15.39 -7.70
C ALA A 154 26.43 -16.72 -8.27
N GLU A 155 25.68 -17.81 -8.13
CA GLU A 155 26.00 -19.10 -8.76
C GLU A 155 25.76 -19.05 -10.29
N ALA A 156 24.63 -18.53 -10.74
CA ALA A 156 24.31 -18.40 -12.16
C ALA A 156 25.28 -17.48 -12.93
N GLU A 157 25.77 -16.42 -12.29
CA GLU A 157 26.80 -15.53 -12.85
C GLU A 157 28.12 -16.25 -13.09
N LYS A 158 28.48 -17.25 -12.27
CA LYS A 158 29.69 -18.06 -12.47
C LYS A 158 29.56 -19.02 -13.65
N ASP A 159 28.35 -19.52 -13.91
CA ASP A 159 28.08 -20.48 -14.98
C ASP A 159 27.88 -19.82 -16.36
N GLY A 160 28.01 -18.48 -16.46
CA GLY A 160 27.89 -17.73 -17.72
C GLY A 160 26.46 -17.65 -18.28
N SER A 161 25.47 -18.17 -17.56
CA SER A 161 24.05 -18.11 -17.91
C SER A 161 23.35 -17.04 -17.07
N ALA A 162 23.83 -15.79 -17.17
CA ALA A 162 23.31 -14.67 -16.39
C ALA A 162 21.98 -14.13 -16.95
N SER A 163 20.92 -14.94 -16.92
CA SER A 163 19.55 -14.44 -17.10
C SER A 163 19.06 -13.86 -15.77
N THR A 164 19.07 -12.53 -15.64
CA THR A 164 18.51 -11.87 -14.45
C THR A 164 16.99 -11.84 -14.53
N VAL A 165 16.32 -12.65 -13.71
CA VAL A 165 14.86 -12.64 -13.60
C VAL A 165 14.45 -11.70 -12.47
N PHE A 166 13.77 -10.61 -12.82
CA PHE A 166 13.16 -9.69 -11.85
C PHE A 166 11.68 -10.04 -11.68
N ASN A 167 11.32 -10.57 -10.51
CA ASN A 167 9.91 -10.75 -10.15
C ASN A 167 9.42 -9.47 -9.50
N ILE A 168 8.45 -8.83 -10.15
CA ILE A 168 7.93 -7.53 -9.75
C ILE A 168 6.49 -7.74 -9.29
N TYR A 169 6.28 -7.65 -7.97
CA TYR A 169 4.96 -7.83 -7.33
C TYR A 169 4.26 -6.51 -7.02
N SER A 170 4.86 -5.40 -7.44
CA SER A 170 4.36 -4.05 -7.23
C SER A 170 4.34 -3.27 -8.55
N PRO A 171 3.57 -2.19 -8.64
CA PRO A 171 3.56 -1.34 -9.82
C PRO A 171 4.97 -0.85 -10.14
N VAL A 172 5.39 -0.94 -11.40
CA VAL A 172 6.68 -0.42 -11.88
C VAL A 172 6.44 0.58 -13.01
N GLY A 173 6.97 1.79 -12.86
CA GLY A 173 6.78 2.86 -13.84
C GLY A 173 7.47 2.55 -15.18
N SER A 174 8.75 2.19 -15.13
CA SER A 174 9.53 1.81 -16.31
C SER A 174 10.55 0.74 -15.96
N ILE A 175 10.69 -0.27 -16.82
CA ILE A 175 11.81 -1.22 -16.78
C ILE A 175 12.80 -0.75 -17.84
N GLN A 176 13.91 -0.15 -17.41
CA GLN A 176 15.00 0.22 -18.31
C GLN A 176 16.03 -0.92 -18.32
N THR A 177 16.32 -1.42 -19.52
CA THR A 177 17.44 -2.36 -19.73
C THR A 177 18.68 -1.60 -20.20
N GLY A 178 19.87 -2.15 -19.95
CA GLY A 178 21.12 -1.57 -20.45
C GLY A 178 21.25 -1.74 -21.98
N ASP A 179 22.19 -1.03 -22.58
CA ASP A 179 22.48 -1.16 -24.01
C ASP A 179 22.69 -2.62 -24.40
N ASN A 180 22.06 -3.05 -25.50
CA ASN A 180 22.06 -4.43 -26.01
C ASN A 180 21.43 -5.49 -25.07
N SER A 181 20.70 -5.08 -24.02
CA SER A 181 19.99 -6.01 -23.13
C SER A 181 18.53 -6.19 -23.55
N ILE A 182 18.09 -7.45 -23.67
CA ILE A 182 16.70 -7.81 -23.99
C ILE A 182 15.97 -8.16 -22.69
N ALA A 183 14.94 -7.39 -22.33
CA ALA A 183 14.00 -7.77 -21.26
C ALA A 183 12.84 -8.55 -21.85
N ASN A 184 12.61 -9.75 -21.31
CA ASN A 184 11.38 -10.48 -21.54
C ASN A 184 10.43 -10.22 -20.36
N VAL A 185 9.42 -9.39 -20.59
CA VAL A 185 8.36 -9.15 -19.60
C VAL A 185 7.28 -10.21 -19.79
N SER A 186 7.21 -11.15 -18.85
CA SER A 186 6.11 -12.10 -18.77
C SER A 186 5.11 -11.61 -17.73
N MET A 187 3.97 -11.10 -18.18
CA MET A 187 2.83 -10.81 -17.29
C MET A 187 1.93 -12.03 -17.25
N ASN A 188 1.78 -12.61 -16.07
CA ASN A 188 0.81 -13.68 -15.87
C ASN A 188 -0.50 -13.06 -15.37
N ILE A 189 -1.54 -13.10 -16.20
CA ILE A 189 -2.90 -12.71 -15.79
C ILE A 189 -3.55 -13.96 -15.23
N ASP A 190 -3.60 -14.07 -13.91
CA ASP A 190 -4.30 -15.18 -13.25
C ASP A 190 -5.82 -15.05 -13.39
N THR A 191 -6.53 -16.11 -12.98
CA THR A 191 -7.98 -16.20 -13.06
C THR A 191 -8.68 -15.12 -12.23
N GLU A 192 -8.09 -14.69 -11.10
CA GLU A 192 -8.67 -13.70 -10.21
C GLU A 192 -8.62 -12.30 -10.86
N ILE A 193 -7.46 -11.90 -11.36
CA ILE A 193 -7.27 -10.64 -12.08
C ILE A 193 -8.14 -10.61 -13.33
N LYS A 194 -8.21 -11.74 -14.06
CA LYS A 194 -9.08 -11.89 -15.23
C LYS A 194 -10.54 -11.56 -14.90
N GLU A 195 -11.02 -12.07 -13.77
CA GLU A 195 -12.39 -11.86 -13.31
C GLU A 195 -12.64 -10.42 -12.83
N GLN A 196 -11.67 -9.82 -12.13
CA GLN A 196 -11.74 -8.41 -11.71
C GLN A 196 -11.80 -7.46 -12.91
N ILE A 197 -10.98 -7.68 -13.95
CA ILE A 197 -11.01 -6.87 -15.17
C ILE A 197 -12.33 -7.06 -15.90
N ARG A 198 -12.83 -8.30 -16.02
CA ARG A 198 -14.13 -8.60 -16.63
C ARG A 198 -15.26 -7.81 -15.96
N LYS A 199 -15.35 -7.89 -14.62
CA LYS A 199 -16.37 -7.18 -13.84
C LYS A 199 -16.29 -5.67 -14.02
N THR A 200 -15.08 -5.12 -14.00
CA THR A 200 -14.86 -3.67 -14.22
C THR A 200 -15.32 -3.23 -15.61
N LEU A 201 -15.01 -4.02 -16.65
CA LEU A 201 -15.46 -3.73 -18.02
C LEU A 201 -16.99 -3.82 -18.17
N GLU A 202 -17.64 -4.74 -17.46
CA GLU A 202 -19.10 -4.84 -17.43
C GLU A 202 -19.76 -3.64 -16.76
N GLU A 203 -19.19 -3.16 -15.66
CA GLU A 203 -19.64 -1.94 -14.98
C GLU A 203 -19.47 -0.71 -15.89
N ILE A 204 -18.32 -0.58 -16.58
CA ILE A 204 -18.07 0.49 -17.55
C ILE A 204 -19.08 0.43 -18.70
N ASN A 205 -19.31 -0.76 -19.28
CA ASN A 205 -20.27 -0.92 -20.38
C ASN A 205 -21.69 -0.57 -19.95
N SER A 206 -22.10 -1.03 -18.76
CA SER A 206 -23.42 -0.71 -18.18
C SER A 206 -23.60 0.79 -17.94
N THR A 207 -22.52 1.47 -17.55
CA THR A 207 -22.47 2.92 -17.36
C THR A 207 -22.60 3.63 -18.71
N LEU A 208 -21.80 3.26 -19.72
CA LEU A 208 -21.83 3.87 -21.05
C LEU A 208 -23.18 3.75 -21.78
N MET A 209 -23.96 2.70 -21.50
CA MET A 209 -25.30 2.50 -22.05
C MET A 209 -26.35 3.48 -21.48
N GLN A 210 -26.05 4.19 -20.39
CA GLN A 210 -26.97 5.18 -19.83
C GLN A 210 -27.03 6.41 -20.75
N PRO A 211 -28.23 6.88 -21.16
CA PRO A 211 -28.35 7.98 -22.10
C PRO A 211 -27.80 9.30 -21.56
N GLU A 212 -27.80 9.49 -20.24
CA GLU A 212 -27.43 10.75 -19.55
C GLU A 212 -25.92 11.04 -19.50
N ILE A 213 -25.07 10.08 -19.84
CA ILE A 213 -23.61 10.26 -19.72
C ILE A 213 -23.08 10.93 -20.98
N GLU A 214 -22.38 12.06 -20.90
CA GLU A 214 -21.62 12.60 -22.03
C GLU A 214 -20.16 12.17 -21.93
N THR A 215 -19.60 11.66 -23.02
CA THR A 215 -18.21 11.22 -23.13
C THR A 215 -17.47 12.08 -24.16
N PRO A 216 -16.17 12.37 -23.98
CA PRO A 216 -15.37 13.11 -24.97
C PRO A 216 -15.28 12.38 -26.32
N THR A 217 -15.27 11.06 -26.29
CA THR A 217 -15.26 10.16 -27.44
C THR A 217 -16.69 9.67 -27.72
N PRO A 218 -17.10 9.43 -28.99
CA PRO A 218 -18.40 8.85 -29.30
C PRO A 218 -18.67 7.57 -28.50
N LYS A 219 -19.84 7.49 -27.83
CA LYS A 219 -20.21 6.34 -26.98
C LYS A 219 -20.07 4.99 -27.69
N ASN A 220 -20.46 4.95 -28.96
CA ASN A 220 -20.45 3.71 -29.74
C ASN A 220 -19.02 3.16 -29.90
N GLU A 221 -18.03 4.03 -30.14
CA GLU A 221 -16.63 3.63 -30.25
C GLU A 221 -16.10 3.12 -28.90
N LEU A 222 -16.48 3.79 -27.79
CA LEU A 222 -16.10 3.34 -26.45
C LEU A 222 -16.70 1.98 -26.09
N ILE A 223 -17.98 1.76 -26.43
CA ILE A 223 -18.67 0.49 -26.22
C ILE A 223 -17.98 -0.62 -27.03
N GLU A 224 -17.62 -0.35 -28.29
CA GLU A 224 -16.89 -1.30 -29.14
C GLU A 224 -15.54 -1.69 -28.54
N VAL A 225 -14.74 -0.72 -28.08
CA VAL A 225 -13.44 -1.00 -27.45
C VAL A 225 -13.58 -1.79 -26.14
N VAL A 226 -14.63 -1.52 -25.35
CA VAL A 226 -14.92 -2.28 -24.12
C VAL A 226 -15.32 -3.71 -24.46
N GLN A 227 -16.15 -3.92 -25.47
CA GLN A 227 -16.56 -5.25 -25.93
C GLN A 227 -15.36 -6.04 -26.49
N GLU A 228 -14.53 -5.42 -27.33
CA GLU A 228 -13.29 -6.04 -27.82
C GLU A 228 -12.35 -6.45 -26.67
N SER A 229 -12.28 -5.63 -25.61
CA SER A 229 -11.49 -5.96 -24.42
C SER A 229 -12.02 -7.22 -23.73
N GLN A 230 -13.35 -7.33 -23.58
CA GLN A 230 -14.01 -8.49 -23.00
C GLN A 230 -13.80 -9.76 -23.85
N GLU A 231 -13.90 -9.65 -25.16
CA GLU A 231 -13.66 -10.77 -26.08
C GLU A 231 -12.21 -11.26 -26.02
N GLU A 232 -11.24 -10.34 -26.00
CA GLU A 232 -9.82 -10.69 -25.88
C GLU A 232 -9.54 -11.38 -24.55
N LEU A 233 -10.16 -10.90 -23.46
CA LEU A 233 -10.10 -11.54 -22.14
C LEU A 233 -10.64 -12.97 -22.18
N GLN A 234 -11.74 -13.24 -22.87
CA GLN A 234 -12.37 -14.57 -22.88
C GLN A 234 -11.54 -15.65 -23.60
N ARG A 235 -10.52 -15.29 -24.39
CA ARG A 235 -9.65 -16.26 -25.05
C ARG A 235 -8.90 -17.15 -24.06
N VAL A 236 -8.62 -18.39 -24.47
CA VAL A 236 -7.82 -19.36 -23.70
C VAL A 236 -6.42 -18.82 -23.41
N LYS A 237 -5.85 -18.09 -24.39
CA LYS A 237 -4.58 -17.38 -24.27
C LYS A 237 -4.76 -15.93 -24.76
N PRO A 238 -5.13 -14.99 -23.87
CA PRO A 238 -5.31 -13.59 -24.23
C PRO A 238 -4.01 -12.99 -24.78
N ASN A 239 -4.10 -12.16 -25.80
CA ASN A 239 -2.98 -11.35 -26.27
C ASN A 239 -2.82 -10.14 -25.33
N VAL A 240 -1.91 -10.26 -24.36
CA VAL A 240 -1.67 -9.25 -23.32
C VAL A 240 -1.34 -7.87 -23.90
N THR A 241 -0.60 -7.82 -25.01
CA THR A 241 -0.26 -6.56 -25.68
C THR A 241 -1.50 -5.89 -26.28
N ARG A 242 -2.36 -6.66 -26.94
CA ARG A 242 -3.63 -6.14 -27.49
C ARG A 242 -4.58 -5.71 -26.37
N LEU A 243 -4.75 -6.55 -25.36
CA LEU A 243 -5.59 -6.25 -24.19
C LEU A 243 -5.12 -4.96 -23.51
N LYS A 244 -3.81 -4.77 -23.34
CA LYS A 244 -3.23 -3.54 -22.80
C LYS A 244 -3.59 -2.31 -23.65
N SER A 245 -3.48 -2.41 -24.97
CA SER A 245 -3.83 -1.31 -25.88
C SER A 245 -5.31 -0.92 -25.78
N LEU A 246 -6.19 -1.92 -25.72
CA LEU A 246 -7.63 -1.71 -25.60
C LEU A 246 -7.98 -1.06 -24.25
N LEU A 247 -7.48 -1.62 -23.13
CA LEU A 247 -7.70 -1.07 -21.79
C LEU A 247 -7.16 0.35 -21.63
N THR A 248 -6.01 0.67 -22.25
CA THR A 248 -5.46 2.03 -22.25
C THR A 248 -6.40 2.99 -22.98
N THR A 249 -6.96 2.57 -24.11
CA THR A 249 -7.93 3.36 -24.90
C THR A 249 -9.22 3.62 -24.11
N VAL A 250 -9.72 2.62 -23.37
CA VAL A 250 -10.85 2.78 -22.45
C VAL A 250 -10.48 3.77 -21.34
N GLY A 251 -9.32 3.62 -20.71
CA GLY A 251 -8.89 4.46 -19.59
C GLY A 251 -8.72 5.94 -19.96
N THR A 252 -8.15 6.24 -21.14
CA THR A 252 -7.97 7.63 -21.60
C THR A 252 -9.28 8.26 -22.05
N SER A 253 -10.13 7.50 -22.72
CA SER A 253 -11.40 7.99 -23.28
C SER A 253 -12.53 8.08 -22.24
N SER A 254 -12.43 7.31 -21.15
CA SER A 254 -13.37 7.34 -20.01
C SER A 254 -13.03 8.40 -18.96
N SER A 255 -12.19 9.39 -19.27
CA SER A 255 -12.05 10.59 -18.45
C SER A 255 -13.35 11.40 -18.51
N LEU A 256 -14.35 10.88 -17.80
CA LEU A 256 -15.69 11.40 -17.66
C LEU A 256 -15.60 12.65 -16.79
N LYS A 257 -15.57 13.82 -17.41
CA LYS A 257 -15.81 15.06 -16.66
C LYS A 257 -17.31 15.13 -16.36
N PRO A 258 -17.75 15.11 -15.09
CA PRO A 258 -19.15 15.37 -14.79
C PRO A 258 -19.46 16.82 -15.18
N GLN A 259 -20.37 17.03 -16.13
CA GLN A 259 -21.01 18.34 -16.24
C GLN A 259 -21.92 18.50 -15.03
N THR A 260 -21.52 19.36 -14.10
CA THR A 260 -22.35 19.80 -12.96
C THR A 260 -23.52 20.64 -13.47
N ARG A 261 -24.55 19.98 -13.98
CA ARG A 261 -25.93 20.50 -14.07
C ARG A 261 -26.91 19.40 -13.70
N LEU A 262 -26.88 18.94 -12.45
CA LEU A 262 -27.94 18.11 -11.90
C LEU A 262 -28.96 18.99 -11.17
N ARG A 263 -30.20 18.94 -11.66
CA ARG A 263 -31.36 19.70 -11.13
C ARG A 263 -32.15 18.92 -10.06
N ASP A 264 -31.64 17.77 -9.59
CA ASP A 264 -32.33 16.93 -8.61
C ASP A 264 -31.34 16.27 -7.62
N PRO A 265 -31.43 16.56 -6.30
CA PRO A 265 -30.45 16.11 -5.30
C PRO A 265 -30.53 14.61 -4.93
N LYS A 266 -31.59 13.88 -5.29
CA LYS A 266 -31.75 12.47 -4.86
C LYS A 266 -31.06 11.44 -5.77
N THR A 267 -30.90 11.74 -7.05
CA THR A 267 -30.15 10.91 -8.01
C THR A 267 -28.63 11.11 -7.87
N SER A 268 -28.23 12.22 -7.24
CA SER A 268 -26.84 12.60 -6.99
C SER A 268 -26.09 11.57 -6.12
N THR A 269 -26.68 11.08 -5.02
CA THR A 269 -25.92 10.29 -4.02
C THR A 269 -25.41 8.93 -4.55
N ASN A 270 -26.13 8.27 -5.46
CA ASN A 270 -25.70 6.99 -6.05
C ASN A 270 -24.66 7.17 -7.16
N VAL A 271 -24.82 8.23 -7.97
CA VAL A 271 -23.86 8.61 -9.01
C VAL A 271 -22.55 9.09 -8.39
N TYR A 272 -22.60 9.84 -7.27
CA TYR A 272 -21.40 10.26 -6.53
C TYR A 272 -20.70 9.08 -5.82
N ARG A 273 -21.41 8.05 -5.33
CA ARG A 273 -20.75 6.83 -4.81
C ARG A 273 -20.04 6.02 -5.91
N HIS A 274 -20.67 5.89 -7.08
CA HIS A 274 -20.05 5.22 -8.23
C HIS A 274 -18.90 6.05 -8.80
N LEU A 275 -19.02 7.38 -8.86
CA LEU A 275 -17.93 8.29 -9.23
C LEU A 275 -16.80 8.29 -8.21
N ILE A 276 -17.03 8.21 -6.91
CA ILE A 276 -15.94 8.09 -5.92
C ILE A 276 -15.22 6.76 -6.13
N THR A 277 -15.94 5.68 -6.42
CA THR A 277 -15.33 4.36 -6.64
C THR A 277 -14.59 4.30 -7.98
N MET A 278 -15.16 4.85 -9.07
CA MET A 278 -14.49 4.98 -10.37
C MET A 278 -13.35 5.99 -10.33
N THR A 279 -13.46 7.11 -9.62
CA THR A 279 -12.36 8.07 -9.46
C THR A 279 -11.29 7.48 -8.55
N TYR A 280 -11.61 6.62 -7.58
CA TYR A 280 -10.61 5.90 -6.78
C TYR A 280 -9.94 4.79 -7.59
N ILE A 281 -10.67 4.10 -8.47
CA ILE A 281 -10.12 3.10 -9.41
C ILE A 281 -9.35 3.78 -10.53
N GLN A 282 -9.80 4.91 -11.08
CA GLN A 282 -9.10 5.72 -12.08
C GLN A 282 -7.91 6.43 -11.46
N LYS A 283 -8.00 6.96 -10.23
CA LYS A 283 -6.85 7.52 -9.51
C LYS A 283 -5.87 6.42 -9.15
N SER A 284 -6.32 5.25 -8.69
CA SER A 284 -5.43 4.11 -8.48
C SER A 284 -4.81 3.69 -9.80
N LEU A 285 -5.57 3.51 -10.89
CA LEU A 285 -5.05 3.13 -12.21
C LEU A 285 -4.17 4.23 -12.84
N TRP A 286 -4.45 5.51 -12.62
CA TRP A 286 -3.69 6.66 -13.11
C TRP A 286 -2.45 6.93 -12.27
N GLU A 287 -2.49 6.75 -10.94
CA GLU A 287 -1.31 6.73 -10.06
C GLU A 287 -0.47 5.47 -10.29
N LEU A 288 -1.09 4.35 -10.68
CA LEU A 288 -0.45 3.12 -11.15
C LEU A 288 0.17 3.27 -12.55
N TRP A 289 -0.35 4.16 -13.42
CA TRP A 289 0.06 4.26 -14.83
C TRP A 289 0.79 5.55 -15.26
N ASN A 290 0.66 6.68 -14.56
CA ASN A 290 1.13 8.00 -15.00
C ASN A 290 2.09 8.68 -14.01
N TRP A 291 2.99 7.91 -13.40
CA TRP A 291 4.09 8.50 -12.64
C TRP A 291 5.25 8.91 -13.58
N GLY A 292 5.12 10.11 -14.15
CA GLY A 292 6.08 10.72 -15.07
C GLY A 292 5.98 12.25 -15.23
N GLN A 293 5.17 12.96 -14.43
CA GLN A 293 5.10 14.42 -14.41
C GLN A 293 4.97 14.89 -12.95
N THR A 294 5.91 15.71 -12.49
CA THR A 294 5.84 16.40 -11.20
C THR A 294 4.71 17.42 -11.23
N LYS A 295 3.53 17.03 -10.72
CA LYS A 295 2.51 17.98 -10.28
C LYS A 295 2.08 17.62 -8.86
N ARG A 296 2.31 18.56 -7.95
CA ARG A 296 1.84 18.49 -6.57
C ARG A 296 0.42 19.05 -6.55
N VAL A 297 -0.56 18.20 -6.28
CA VAL A 297 -1.96 18.63 -6.03
C VAL A 297 -2.20 18.43 -4.55
N GLU A 298 -2.32 19.53 -3.80
CA GLU A 298 -2.69 19.50 -2.39
C GLU A 298 -4.21 19.73 -2.26
N PHE A 299 -4.85 18.91 -1.43
CA PHE A 299 -6.25 19.05 -1.08
C PHE A 299 -6.34 19.64 0.32
N GLU A 300 -6.82 20.88 0.42
CA GLU A 300 -7.07 21.53 1.70
C GLU A 300 -8.57 21.54 1.98
N LEU A 301 -8.99 20.88 3.06
CA LEU A 301 -10.34 21.02 3.60
C LEU A 301 -10.37 22.30 4.45
N GLY A 302 -10.88 23.39 3.87
CA GLY A 302 -11.09 24.64 4.60
C GLY A 302 -12.20 24.50 5.64
N PRO A 303 -12.16 25.27 6.75
CA PRO A 303 -13.22 25.26 7.75
C PRO A 303 -14.54 25.73 7.13
N SER A 304 -15.59 24.91 7.29
CA SER A 304 -16.96 25.25 6.96
C SER A 304 -17.41 26.47 7.75
N GLN A 305 -17.74 27.57 7.06
CA GLN A 305 -18.58 28.60 7.65
C GLN A 305 -20.03 28.15 7.51
N VAL A 306 -20.63 27.82 8.65
CA VAL A 306 -22.02 27.37 8.81
C VAL A 306 -22.97 28.46 8.31
N VAL A 307 -23.52 28.27 7.11
CA VAL A 307 -24.89 28.67 6.75
C VAL A 307 -25.39 27.62 5.76
N ASP A 308 -26.27 26.75 6.25
CA ASP A 308 -26.97 25.63 5.60
C ASP A 308 -26.17 24.35 5.22
N ASP A 309 -26.71 23.24 5.72
CA ASP A 309 -26.03 21.96 6.02
C ASP A 309 -25.88 21.03 4.80
N THR A 310 -25.65 21.55 3.59
CA THR A 310 -25.56 20.67 2.39
C THR A 310 -24.49 20.99 1.34
N ASP A 311 -23.64 22.00 1.52
CA ASP A 311 -22.60 22.32 0.53
C ASP A 311 -21.18 22.05 1.03
N ILE A 312 -20.54 21.01 0.49
CA ILE A 312 -19.09 20.81 0.57
C ILE A 312 -18.47 21.48 -0.66
N THR A 313 -17.85 22.64 -0.46
CA THR A 313 -17.11 23.31 -1.54
C THR A 313 -15.67 22.77 -1.56
N CYS A 314 -15.28 22.11 -2.65
CA CYS A 314 -13.90 21.69 -2.89
C CYS A 314 -13.18 22.78 -3.69
N ILE A 315 -12.18 23.44 -3.09
CA ILE A 315 -11.36 24.44 -3.77
C ILE A 315 -10.11 23.74 -4.32
N ILE A 316 -9.97 23.72 -5.65
CA ILE A 316 -8.77 23.23 -6.32
C ILE A 316 -7.87 24.43 -6.59
N ARG A 317 -6.66 24.43 -6.00
CA ARG A 317 -5.60 25.39 -6.34
C ARG A 317 -4.53 24.68 -7.14
N GLU A 318 -4.27 25.18 -8.35
CA GLU A 318 -3.11 24.76 -9.14
C GLU A 318 -1.96 25.72 -8.86
N TYR A 319 -0.83 25.18 -8.38
CA TYR A 319 0.42 25.92 -8.30
C TYR A 319 1.30 25.53 -9.49
N PHE A 320 1.81 26.54 -10.18
CA PHE A 320 2.85 26.39 -11.19
C PHE A 320 4.17 26.79 -10.54
N ASP A 321 5.08 25.83 -10.35
CA ASP A 321 6.47 26.14 -10.05
C ASP A 321 7.15 26.54 -11.37
N HIS A 322 7.67 27.77 -11.41
CA HIS A 322 8.57 28.25 -12.46
C HIS A 322 10.02 27.95 -12.08
#